data_AF-A0AAV1SXG4-F1
#
_entry.id   AF-A0AAV1SXG4-F1
#
_cell.length_a   1.000
_cell.length_b   1.000
_cell.length_c   1.000
_cell.angle_alpha   90.00
_cell.angle_beta   90.00
_cell.angle_gamma   90.00
#
_symmetry.space_group_name_H-M   'P 1'
#
loop_
_entity.id
_entity.type
_entity.pdbx_description
1 polymer ?
#
loop_
_entity_poly.entity_id
_entity_poly.type
_entity_poly.pdbx_seq_one_letter_code
_entity_poly.pdbx_strand_id
1 'polypeptide(L)'
;MIKKIRRFPITSNWLDRKGREELMEAKENTKTDEEEEEEESVVFEIPLGEAAGTFSLEKTVCSHGLFMMSPNQWDPLSRTFSRPLRLSLSDSHPHDSTATTCSLSVSISHPPHLPRSLLVRVYGTPCLSPEHRESLVGQVVRMLRLSETDERNAREFRKVAEAAAAEEENYSCLRGFGGRVFRSPTLFEDMVKCILLCNCQ
;
A
#
# COMPACT_ATOMS: atom_id res chain seq x y z
N MET A 1 72.05 38.74 28.26
CA MET A 1 72.08 38.97 26.79
C MET A 1 70.65 39.27 26.33
N ILE A 2 70.41 40.47 25.77
CA ILE A 2 69.44 40.80 24.70
C ILE A 2 67.94 40.45 24.97
N LYS A 3 67.13 41.39 25.47
CA LYS A 3 66.24 42.36 24.77
C LYS A 3 64.86 41.82 24.31
N LYS A 4 63.83 42.32 25.01
CA LYS A 4 62.42 42.61 24.64
C LYS A 4 62.10 42.66 23.13
N ILE A 5 61.04 41.97 22.70
CA ILE A 5 60.25 42.24 21.47
C ILE A 5 58.79 41.86 21.79
N ARG A 6 57.88 42.79 22.12
CA ARG A 6 57.04 43.65 21.25
C ARG A 6 56.18 42.88 20.24
N ARG A 7 54.87 42.77 20.55
CA ARG A 7 53.81 42.58 19.56
C ARG A 7 53.70 43.83 18.67
N PHE A 8 53.51 43.64 17.37
CA PHE A 8 52.66 44.43 16.46
C PHE A 8 52.56 43.72 15.08
N PRO A 9 51.60 44.07 14.21
CA PRO A 9 50.71 43.12 13.53
C PRO A 9 50.80 43.20 12.00
N ILE A 10 50.49 42.15 11.25
CA ILE A 10 50.33 42.26 9.79
C ILE A 10 49.20 41.36 9.29
N THR A 11 48.55 41.90 8.28
CA THR A 11 47.34 41.57 7.54
C THR A 11 47.41 40.33 6.64
N SER A 12 46.20 39.91 6.25
CA SER A 12 45.76 39.44 4.92
C SER A 12 46.36 38.18 4.28
N ASN A 13 45.43 37.26 4.01
CA ASN A 13 45.34 36.34 2.86
C ASN A 13 46.45 35.31 2.67
N TRP A 14 46.03 34.14 2.16
CA TRP A 14 46.79 32.93 1.82
C TRP A 14 46.62 31.77 2.79
N LEU A 15 45.49 31.08 2.67
CA LEU A 15 45.36 29.62 2.68
C LEU A 15 43.89 29.31 2.38
N ASP A 16 43.49 28.47 1.43
CA ASP A 16 44.06 27.91 0.22
C ASP A 16 42.84 27.28 -0.49
N ARG A 17 42.87 27.14 -1.81
CA ARG A 17 41.82 26.48 -2.61
C ARG A 17 41.51 25.06 -2.11
N LYS A 18 42.52 24.45 -1.47
CA LYS A 18 42.51 23.13 -0.84
C LYS A 18 41.45 22.94 0.26
N GLY A 19 41.16 23.97 1.06
CA GLY A 19 40.14 23.90 2.11
C GLY A 19 38.69 23.95 1.59
N ARG A 20 38.48 24.39 0.34
CA ARG A 20 37.16 24.35 -0.32
C ARG A 20 36.96 23.06 -1.12
N GLU A 21 38.03 22.48 -1.66
CA GLU A 21 38.00 21.14 -2.26
C GLU A 21 37.75 20.07 -1.18
N GLU A 22 38.41 20.13 -0.02
CA GLU A 22 38.16 19.16 1.08
C GLU A 22 36.73 19.25 1.66
N LEU A 23 36.09 20.43 1.64
CA LEU A 23 34.69 20.60 2.08
C LEU A 23 33.67 20.19 1.00
N MET A 24 34.07 20.16 -0.27
CA MET A 24 33.27 19.61 -1.37
C MET A 24 33.42 18.09 -1.45
N GLU A 25 34.63 17.57 -1.24
CA GLU A 25 34.96 16.13 -1.21
C GLU A 25 34.36 15.45 0.04
N ALA A 26 34.28 16.15 1.18
CA ALA A 26 33.54 15.66 2.36
C ALA A 26 32.00 15.71 2.19
N LYS A 27 31.48 16.48 1.22
CA LYS A 27 30.05 16.45 0.84
C LYS A 27 29.75 15.44 -0.27
N GLU A 28 30.75 15.03 -1.02
CA GLU A 28 30.63 14.02 -2.07
C GLU A 28 30.71 12.59 -1.51
N ASN A 29 31.21 12.42 -0.28
CA ASN A 29 31.33 11.13 0.39
C ASN A 29 30.26 10.82 1.46
N THR A 30 29.12 11.51 1.42
CA THR A 30 27.89 11.03 2.08
C THR A 30 26.80 10.78 1.05
N LYS A 31 27.18 10.13 -0.05
CA LYS A 31 26.25 9.31 -0.81
C LYS A 31 26.07 8.05 0.03
N THR A 32 25.11 8.10 0.95
CA THR A 32 24.54 6.88 1.50
C THR A 32 24.02 6.13 0.29
N ASP A 33 24.75 5.09 -0.09
CA ASP A 33 24.26 4.06 -0.99
C ASP A 33 23.08 3.39 -0.28
N GLU A 34 21.92 4.06 -0.32
CA GLU A 34 20.65 3.38 -0.41
C GLU A 34 20.64 2.77 -1.82
N GLU A 35 21.38 1.68 -1.97
CA GLU A 35 21.07 0.68 -2.96
C GLU A 35 19.63 0.26 -2.64
N GLU A 36 18.67 0.92 -3.28
CA GLU A 36 17.39 0.30 -3.58
C GLU A 36 17.76 -0.97 -4.34
N GLU A 37 17.91 -2.09 -3.62
CA GLU A 37 17.73 -3.40 -4.22
C GLU A 37 16.40 -3.25 -4.99
N GLU A 38 16.47 -3.21 -6.32
CA GLU A 38 15.28 -3.23 -7.17
C GLU A 38 14.60 -4.56 -6.87
N GLU A 39 13.77 -4.55 -5.83
CA GLU A 39 13.12 -5.73 -5.31
C GLU A 39 12.25 -6.24 -6.45
N GLU A 40 12.61 -7.43 -6.94
CA GLU A 40 12.05 -8.03 -8.13
C GLU A 40 10.52 -8.02 -8.00
N SER A 41 9.86 -7.16 -8.78
CA SER A 41 8.44 -6.89 -8.60
C SER A 41 7.69 -6.69 -9.91
N VAL A 42 6.46 -7.18 -9.91
CA VAL A 42 5.51 -7.04 -11.02
C VAL A 42 4.43 -6.04 -10.62
N VAL A 43 4.15 -5.10 -11.50
CA VAL A 43 3.11 -4.10 -11.30
C VAL A 43 2.02 -4.27 -12.35
N PHE A 44 0.76 -4.23 -11.94
CA PHE A 44 -0.38 -4.23 -12.85
C PHE A 44 -1.55 -3.42 -12.30
N GLU A 45 -2.45 -3.03 -13.19
CA GLU A 45 -3.64 -2.27 -12.85
C GLU A 45 -4.88 -3.14 -12.73
N ILE A 46 -5.78 -2.76 -11.81
CA ILE A 46 -7.15 -3.28 -11.71
C ILE A 46 -8.12 -2.11 -11.98
N PRO A 47 -8.94 -2.16 -13.05
CA PRO A 47 -9.86 -1.09 -13.36
C PRO A 47 -11.01 -1.04 -12.34
N LEU A 48 -11.38 0.18 -11.91
CA LEU A 48 -12.49 0.41 -10.97
C LEU A 48 -13.87 0.46 -11.65
N GLY A 49 -13.92 0.56 -12.98
CA GLY A 49 -15.18 0.62 -13.73
C GLY A 49 -16.08 1.78 -13.29
N GLU A 50 -17.36 1.49 -13.02
CA GLU A 50 -18.35 2.46 -12.51
C GLU A 50 -17.98 3.03 -11.14
N ALA A 51 -17.21 2.28 -10.34
CA ALA A 51 -16.83 2.70 -8.99
C ALA A 51 -15.82 3.87 -8.98
N ALA A 52 -15.15 4.15 -10.11
CA ALA A 52 -14.05 5.10 -10.19
C ALA A 52 -14.37 6.50 -9.63
N GLY A 53 -15.61 6.98 -9.78
CA GLY A 53 -15.99 8.30 -9.29
C GLY A 53 -16.21 8.38 -7.77
N THR A 54 -16.37 7.24 -7.10
CA THR A 54 -16.89 7.18 -5.72
C THR A 54 -16.07 6.30 -4.81
N PHE A 55 -15.18 5.49 -5.37
CA PHE A 55 -14.31 4.58 -4.64
C PHE A 55 -13.21 5.36 -3.89
N SER A 56 -12.97 4.95 -2.65
CA SER A 56 -11.84 5.41 -1.84
C SER A 56 -11.20 4.19 -1.21
N LEU A 57 -9.92 3.97 -1.52
CA LEU A 57 -9.17 2.83 -0.98
C LEU A 57 -9.10 2.90 0.55
N GLU A 58 -8.72 4.06 1.09
CA GLU A 58 -8.63 4.31 2.53
C GLU A 58 -9.95 4.01 3.25
N LYS A 59 -11.06 4.57 2.79
CA LYS A 59 -12.37 4.34 3.41
C LYS A 59 -12.83 2.89 3.31
N THR A 60 -12.44 2.20 2.23
CA THR A 60 -12.78 0.79 2.03
C THR A 60 -11.95 -0.09 2.96
N VAL A 61 -10.63 0.06 2.97
CA VAL A 61 -9.70 -0.73 3.81
C VAL A 61 -9.97 -0.46 5.29
N CYS A 62 -10.06 0.81 5.67
CA CYS A 62 -10.30 1.24 7.05
C CYS A 62 -11.78 1.23 7.45
N SER A 63 -12.65 0.54 6.71
CA SER A 63 -14.10 0.51 6.96
C SER A 63 -14.47 -0.04 8.34
N HIS A 64 -13.62 -0.90 8.90
CA HIS A 64 -13.78 -1.54 10.21
C HIS A 64 -12.45 -2.12 10.68
N GLY A 65 -12.35 -2.60 11.92
CA GLY A 65 -11.08 -3.05 12.52
C GLY A 65 -10.35 -4.23 11.85
N LEU A 66 -10.92 -4.95 10.88
CA LEU A 66 -10.23 -6.12 10.29
C LEU A 66 -8.92 -5.77 9.56
N PHE A 67 -8.71 -4.54 9.07
CA PHE A 67 -7.44 -4.15 8.46
C PHE A 67 -6.29 -4.06 9.49
N MET A 68 -6.61 -3.96 10.78
CA MET A 68 -5.60 -3.97 11.85
C MET A 68 -5.18 -5.39 12.25
N MET A 69 -5.90 -6.41 11.78
CA MET A 69 -5.55 -7.80 12.06
C MET A 69 -4.45 -8.26 11.12
N SER A 70 -3.38 -8.85 11.68
CA SER A 70 -2.36 -9.54 10.91
C SER A 70 -3.00 -10.49 9.88
N PRO A 71 -2.48 -10.56 8.63
CA PRO A 71 -1.24 -9.95 8.15
C PRO A 71 -1.44 -8.63 7.40
N ASN A 72 -2.55 -7.93 7.65
CA ASN A 72 -2.88 -6.67 6.97
C ASN A 72 -2.02 -5.52 7.50
N GLN A 73 -1.53 -4.66 6.60
CA GLN A 73 -0.82 -3.44 6.93
C GLN A 73 -1.41 -2.28 6.11
N TRP A 74 -1.81 -1.21 6.79
CA TRP A 74 -2.22 0.04 6.16
C TRP A 74 -1.19 1.11 6.49
N ASP A 75 -0.56 1.68 5.47
CA ASP A 75 0.30 2.85 5.62
C ASP A 75 -0.52 4.12 5.30
N PRO A 76 -0.82 4.97 6.31
CA PRO A 76 -1.59 6.18 6.10
C PRO A 76 -0.83 7.27 5.32
N LEU A 77 0.50 7.24 5.31
CA LEU A 77 1.31 8.25 4.61
C LEU A 77 1.31 8.00 3.11
N SER A 78 1.62 6.78 2.68
CA SER A 78 1.56 6.41 1.26
C SER A 78 0.16 6.06 0.77
N ARG A 79 -0.81 5.89 1.68
CA ARG A 79 -2.18 5.38 1.40
C ARG A 79 -2.15 4.04 0.69
N THR A 80 -1.26 3.16 1.16
CA THR A 80 -1.02 1.84 0.59
C THR A 80 -1.46 0.77 1.55
N PHE A 81 -2.19 -0.21 1.03
CA PHE A 81 -2.53 -1.43 1.74
C PHE A 81 -1.60 -2.56 1.30
N SER A 82 -0.98 -3.24 2.26
CA SER A 82 -0.05 -4.34 2.00
C SER A 82 -0.41 -5.58 2.79
N ARG A 83 -0.30 -6.76 2.17
CA ARG A 83 -0.41 -8.06 2.83
C ARG A 83 0.13 -9.19 1.95
N PRO A 84 0.47 -10.35 2.53
CA PRO A 84 0.64 -11.56 1.75
C PRO A 84 -0.70 -12.06 1.16
N LEU A 85 -0.66 -12.46 -0.11
CA LEU A 85 -1.73 -13.18 -0.81
C LEU A 85 -1.23 -14.56 -1.25
N ARG A 86 -2.13 -15.55 -1.23
CA ARG A 86 -1.79 -16.94 -1.55
C ARG A 86 -2.13 -17.25 -3.01
N LEU A 87 -1.22 -17.94 -3.69
CA LEU A 87 -1.40 -18.49 -5.02
C LEU A 87 -1.35 -20.00 -4.95
N SER A 88 -2.26 -20.67 -5.65
CA SER A 88 -2.20 -22.12 -5.85
C SER A 88 -1.43 -22.41 -7.13
N LEU A 89 -0.31 -23.09 -7.01
CA LEU A 89 0.43 -23.65 -8.14
C LEU A 89 -0.17 -25.02 -8.43
N SER A 90 -0.86 -25.14 -9.56
CA SER A 90 -1.12 -26.44 -10.14
C SER A 90 0.07 -26.76 -11.04
N ASP A 91 0.99 -27.61 -10.59
CA ASP A 91 1.93 -28.19 -11.52
C ASP A 91 1.13 -28.96 -12.57
N SER A 92 1.50 -28.77 -13.84
CA SER A 92 0.81 -29.32 -15.01
C SER A 92 0.98 -30.85 -15.15
N HIS A 93 1.14 -31.58 -14.06
CA HIS A 93 1.29 -33.03 -14.02
C HIS A 93 0.06 -33.69 -13.40
N PRO A 94 -0.79 -34.37 -14.20
CA PRO A 94 -2.03 -35.00 -13.75
C PRO A 94 -1.88 -36.15 -12.74
N HIS A 95 -0.65 -36.49 -12.33
CA HIS A 95 -0.34 -37.67 -11.53
C HIS A 95 0.37 -37.39 -10.20
N ASP A 96 0.67 -36.14 -9.86
CA ASP A 96 1.29 -35.79 -8.58
C ASP A 96 0.49 -34.69 -7.87
N SER A 97 -0.39 -35.10 -6.95
CA SER A 97 -1.42 -34.25 -6.32
C SER A 97 -0.89 -33.30 -5.24
N THR A 98 0.34 -32.79 -5.38
CA THR A 98 0.90 -31.83 -4.42
C THR A 98 0.73 -30.40 -4.91
N ALA A 99 -0.50 -29.88 -4.78
CA ALA A 99 -0.77 -28.46 -5.02
C ALA A 99 0.14 -27.61 -4.11
N THR A 100 1.15 -26.99 -4.70
CA THR A 100 2.09 -26.15 -3.95
C THR A 100 1.47 -24.77 -3.81
N THR A 101 1.36 -24.24 -2.60
CA THR A 101 0.88 -22.87 -2.39
C THR A 101 2.05 -21.92 -2.24
N CYS A 102 2.10 -20.87 -3.05
CA CYS A 102 3.03 -19.77 -2.88
C CYS A 102 2.34 -18.62 -2.12
N SER A 103 3.10 -17.86 -1.33
CA SER A 103 2.62 -16.66 -0.64
C SER A 103 3.48 -15.49 -1.09
N LEU A 104 2.88 -14.52 -1.78
CA LEU A 104 3.58 -13.34 -2.29
C LEU A 104 3.15 -12.11 -1.51
N SER A 105 4.09 -11.21 -1.23
CA SER A 105 3.77 -9.90 -0.68
C SER A 105 3.14 -9.04 -1.77
N VAL A 106 2.02 -8.39 -1.44
CA VAL A 106 1.27 -7.56 -2.39
C VAL A 106 0.96 -6.21 -1.73
N SER A 107 1.22 -5.13 -2.46
CA SER A 107 0.80 -3.78 -2.10
C SER A 107 -0.21 -3.23 -3.10
N ILE A 108 -1.17 -2.47 -2.60
CA ILE A 108 -2.31 -1.92 -3.34
C ILE A 108 -2.41 -0.45 -3.00
N SER A 109 -2.40 0.39 -4.04
CA SER A 109 -2.55 1.84 -3.91
C SER A 109 -3.54 2.38 -4.94
N HIS A 110 -4.08 3.57 -4.68
CA HIS A 110 -4.98 4.28 -5.59
C HIS A 110 -4.41 5.68 -5.87
N PRO A 111 -3.40 5.77 -6.75
CA PRO A 111 -2.67 7.01 -6.90
C PRO A 111 -3.49 8.06 -7.70
N PRO A 112 -3.33 9.36 -7.42
CA PRO A 112 -4.14 10.41 -8.06
C PRO A 112 -4.02 10.49 -9.59
N HIS A 113 -2.90 10.02 -10.16
CA HIS A 113 -2.67 10.00 -11.60
C HIS A 113 -3.36 8.82 -12.32
N LEU A 114 -3.85 7.82 -11.57
CA LEU A 114 -4.67 6.70 -12.08
C LEU A 114 -6.02 6.65 -11.34
N PRO A 115 -6.88 7.68 -11.47
CA PRO A 115 -8.11 7.77 -10.69
C PRO A 115 -9.10 6.63 -10.99
N ARG A 116 -8.98 5.98 -12.16
CA ARG A 116 -9.87 4.92 -12.63
C ARG A 116 -9.34 3.50 -12.38
N SER A 117 -8.16 3.36 -11.78
CA SER A 117 -7.50 2.07 -11.58
C SER A 117 -6.86 1.99 -10.19
N LEU A 118 -6.78 0.78 -9.66
CA LEU A 118 -5.88 0.46 -8.56
C LEU A 118 -4.55 0.00 -9.13
N LEU A 119 -3.46 0.43 -8.50
CA LEU A 119 -2.13 -0.07 -8.78
C LEU A 119 -1.83 -1.21 -7.81
N VAL A 120 -1.54 -2.39 -8.35
CA VAL A 120 -1.15 -3.58 -7.57
C VAL A 120 0.29 -3.92 -7.88
N ARG A 121 1.13 -3.97 -6.85
CA ARG A 121 2.51 -4.40 -6.94
C ARG A 121 2.69 -5.70 -6.18
N VAL A 122 3.38 -6.65 -6.80
CA VAL A 122 3.66 -7.98 -6.26
C VAL A 122 5.17 -8.13 -6.18
N TYR A 123 5.68 -8.46 -5.00
CA TYR A 123 7.11 -8.54 -4.71
C TYR A 123 7.61 -10.00 -4.71
N GLY A 124 8.91 -10.18 -4.95
CA GLY A 124 9.59 -11.47 -4.91
C GLY A 124 9.32 -12.35 -6.13
N THR A 125 8.97 -11.75 -7.27
CA THR A 125 8.81 -12.46 -8.54
C THR A 125 9.02 -11.52 -9.73
N PRO A 126 9.70 -11.96 -10.81
CA PRO A 126 9.90 -11.13 -12.01
C PRO A 126 8.67 -11.11 -12.92
N CYS A 127 7.82 -12.12 -12.81
CA CYS A 127 6.69 -12.33 -13.69
C CYS A 127 5.53 -13.02 -12.97
N LEU A 128 4.35 -12.91 -13.55
CA LEU A 128 3.16 -13.63 -13.11
C LEU A 128 2.57 -14.33 -14.32
N SER A 129 2.21 -15.60 -14.17
CA SER A 129 1.40 -16.28 -15.18
C SER A 129 0.02 -15.62 -15.25
N PRO A 130 -0.70 -15.74 -16.39
CA PRO A 130 -2.06 -15.24 -16.51
C PRO A 130 -3.00 -15.75 -15.40
N GLU A 131 -2.87 -17.03 -15.04
CA GLU A 131 -3.70 -17.70 -14.02
C GLU A 131 -3.41 -17.14 -12.61
N HIS A 132 -2.13 -16.92 -12.29
CA HIS A 132 -1.75 -16.27 -11.03
C HIS A 132 -2.24 -14.83 -10.95
N ARG A 133 -2.10 -14.09 -12.05
CA ARG A 133 -2.60 -12.71 -12.11
C ARG A 133 -4.12 -12.68 -11.91
N GLU A 134 -4.86 -13.54 -12.58
CA GLU A 134 -6.32 -13.66 -12.42
C GLU A 134 -6.71 -14.02 -10.99
N SER A 135 -5.99 -14.97 -10.36
CA SER A 135 -6.20 -15.36 -8.96
C SER A 135 -5.97 -14.18 -8.00
N LEU A 136 -4.91 -13.39 -8.20
CA LEU A 136 -4.64 -12.20 -7.39
C LEU A 136 -5.70 -11.12 -7.60
N VAL A 137 -6.11 -10.88 -8.85
CA VAL A 137 -7.21 -9.96 -9.17
C VAL A 137 -8.48 -10.39 -8.43
N GLY A 138 -8.84 -11.67 -8.46
CA GLY A 138 -10.00 -12.21 -7.76
C GLY A 138 -9.94 -11.96 -6.24
N GLN A 139 -8.78 -12.16 -5.63
CA GLN A 139 -8.57 -11.88 -4.20
C GLN A 139 -8.70 -10.39 -3.89
N VAL A 140 -8.08 -9.51 -4.68
CA VAL A 140 -8.17 -8.04 -4.49
C VAL A 140 -9.60 -7.53 -4.69
N VAL A 141 -10.26 -7.98 -5.76
CA VAL A 141 -11.67 -7.65 -6.05
C VAL A 141 -12.57 -8.08 -4.90
N ARG A 142 -12.35 -9.27 -4.32
CA ARG A 142 -13.08 -9.71 -3.14
C ARG A 142 -12.81 -8.81 -1.92
N MET A 143 -11.54 -8.56 -1.60
CA MET A 143 -11.16 -7.79 -0.42
C MET A 143 -11.76 -6.39 -0.42
N LEU A 144 -11.73 -5.74 -1.58
CA LEU A 144 -12.19 -4.36 -1.77
C LEU A 144 -13.65 -4.28 -2.26
N ARG A 145 -14.32 -5.43 -2.42
CA ARG A 145 -15.67 -5.57 -2.93
C ARG A 145 -15.87 -4.82 -4.25
N LEU A 146 -15.12 -5.17 -5.30
CA LEU A 146 -15.13 -4.44 -6.58
C LEU A 146 -15.99 -5.09 -7.66
N SER A 147 -16.81 -6.09 -7.34
CA SER A 147 -17.71 -6.70 -8.34
C SER A 147 -18.82 -5.74 -8.76
N GLU A 148 -19.45 -6.02 -9.91
CA GLU A 148 -20.63 -5.26 -10.37
C GLU A 148 -21.78 -5.27 -9.35
N THR A 149 -21.99 -6.42 -8.71
CA THR A 149 -22.98 -6.57 -7.64
C THR A 149 -22.62 -5.73 -6.43
N ASP A 150 -21.33 -5.66 -6.07
CA ASP A 150 -20.88 -4.82 -4.97
C ASP A 150 -21.05 -3.32 -5.27
N GLU A 151 -20.76 -2.87 -6.50
CA GLU A 151 -21.03 -1.47 -6.90
C GLU A 151 -22.54 -1.17 -6.87
N ARG A 152 -23.38 -2.09 -7.37
CA ARG A 152 -24.83 -1.93 -7.26
C ARG A 152 -25.26 -1.75 -5.79
N ASN A 153 -24.76 -2.59 -4.89
CA ASN A 153 -25.06 -2.51 -3.46
C ASN A 153 -24.53 -1.21 -2.83
N ALA A 154 -23.31 -0.79 -3.15
CA ALA A 154 -22.72 0.44 -2.64
C ALA A 154 -23.48 1.69 -3.11
N ARG A 155 -23.97 1.69 -4.35
CA ARG A 155 -24.83 2.74 -4.90
C ARG A 155 -26.19 2.79 -4.22
N GLU A 156 -26.85 1.65 -4.01
CA GLU A 156 -28.12 1.61 -3.27
C GLU A 156 -27.95 2.06 -1.81
N PHE A 157 -26.86 1.62 -1.15
CA PHE A 157 -26.53 2.08 0.20
C PHE A 157 -26.41 3.61 0.26
N ARG A 158 -25.67 4.22 -0.67
CA ARG A 158 -25.48 5.68 -0.71
C ARG A 158 -26.81 6.43 -0.89
N LYS A 159 -27.71 5.94 -1.74
CA LYS A 159 -29.06 6.54 -1.90
C LYS A 159 -29.82 6.54 -0.58
N VAL A 160 -29.83 5.40 0.13
CA VAL A 160 -30.52 5.27 1.43
C VAL A 160 -29.86 6.16 2.49
N ALA A 161 -28.53 6.19 2.54
CA ALA A 161 -27.77 7.00 3.49
C ALA A 161 -27.98 8.51 3.25
N GLU A 162 -28.03 8.95 1.99
CA GLU A 162 -28.32 10.34 1.63
C GLU A 162 -29.75 10.75 1.99
N ALA A 163 -30.74 9.87 1.76
CA ALA A 163 -32.12 10.11 2.17
C ALA A 163 -32.23 10.23 3.70
N ALA A 164 -31.64 9.30 4.44
CA ALA A 164 -31.66 9.33 5.91
C ALA A 164 -30.95 10.57 6.49
N ALA A 165 -29.82 10.98 5.91
CA ALA A 165 -29.09 12.17 6.36
C ALA A 165 -29.81 13.49 6.05
N ALA A 166 -30.75 13.50 5.10
CA ALA A 166 -31.58 14.67 4.82
C ALA A 166 -32.73 14.84 5.84
N GLU A 167 -33.18 13.74 6.45
CA GLU A 167 -34.27 13.73 7.42
C GLU A 167 -33.77 13.90 8.87
N GLU A 168 -32.59 13.35 9.19
CA GLU A 168 -32.03 13.38 10.54
C GLU A 168 -30.50 13.63 10.55
N GLU A 169 -30.07 14.66 11.28
CA GLU A 169 -28.66 15.09 11.37
C GLU A 169 -27.73 14.01 11.97
N ASN A 170 -28.30 13.09 12.76
CA ASN A 170 -27.57 11.97 13.38
C ASN A 170 -26.98 10.98 12.37
N TYR A 171 -27.47 10.96 11.12
CA TYR A 171 -26.96 10.07 10.07
C TYR A 171 -25.85 10.71 9.21
N SER A 172 -25.38 11.92 9.56
CA SER A 172 -24.28 12.60 8.88
C SER A 172 -22.99 11.76 8.80
N CYS A 173 -22.76 10.87 9.79
CA CYS A 173 -21.62 9.95 9.81
C CYS A 173 -21.63 8.96 8.62
N LEU A 174 -22.82 8.60 8.10
CA LEU A 174 -22.96 7.69 6.97
C LEU A 174 -22.52 8.31 5.65
N ARG A 175 -22.55 9.65 5.54
CA ARG A 175 -22.12 10.38 4.34
C ARG A 175 -20.62 10.16 4.03
N GLY A 176 -19.85 9.85 5.06
CA GLY A 176 -18.43 9.51 4.93
C GLY A 176 -18.19 8.10 4.43
N PHE A 177 -19.13 7.17 4.61
CA PHE A 177 -18.97 5.75 4.33
C PHE A 177 -19.40 5.41 2.88
N GLY A 178 -18.47 4.86 2.10
CA GLY A 178 -18.71 4.53 0.69
C GLY A 178 -19.59 3.31 0.43
N GLY A 179 -20.18 2.70 1.46
CA GLY A 179 -20.99 1.48 1.34
C GLY A 179 -20.19 0.20 1.12
N ARG A 180 -18.85 0.25 1.23
CA ARG A 180 -17.95 -0.87 0.99
C ARG A 180 -17.27 -1.29 2.29
N VAL A 181 -17.35 -2.56 2.61
CA VAL A 181 -16.73 -3.16 3.79
C VAL A 181 -15.59 -4.07 3.36
N PHE A 182 -14.39 -3.81 3.87
CA PHE A 182 -13.21 -4.65 3.63
C PHE A 182 -13.46 -6.11 4.00
N ARG A 183 -12.96 -7.04 3.17
CA ARG A 183 -13.07 -8.49 3.39
C ARG A 183 -11.71 -9.15 3.36
N SER A 184 -11.63 -10.37 3.90
CA SER A 184 -10.46 -11.21 3.70
C SER A 184 -10.39 -11.72 2.25
N PRO A 185 -9.20 -12.05 1.72
CA PRO A 185 -9.02 -12.51 0.35
C PRO A 185 -9.68 -13.87 0.07
N THR A 186 -10.07 -14.61 1.10
CA THR A 186 -10.80 -15.88 0.98
C THR A 186 -12.00 -15.92 1.92
N LEU A 187 -12.99 -16.76 1.58
CA LEU A 187 -14.11 -17.04 2.48
C LEU A 187 -13.64 -17.77 3.74
N PHE A 188 -12.67 -18.67 3.61
CA PHE A 188 -12.11 -19.40 4.75
C PHE A 188 -11.52 -18.45 5.79
N GLU A 189 -10.71 -17.46 5.38
CA GLU A 189 -10.13 -16.48 6.30
C GLU A 189 -11.23 -15.63 6.98
N ASP A 190 -12.29 -15.26 6.25
CA ASP A 190 -13.44 -14.58 6.86
C ASP A 190 -14.13 -15.46 7.91
N MET A 191 -14.37 -16.75 7.63
CA MET A 191 -15.01 -17.67 8.56
C MET A 191 -14.19 -17.84 9.84
N VAL A 192 -12.87 -18.05 9.70
CA VAL A 192 -11.96 -18.17 10.84
C VAL A 192 -11.96 -16.89 11.68
N LYS A 193 -11.86 -15.70 11.04
CA LYS A 193 -11.94 -14.43 11.76
C LYS A 193 -13.27 -14.25 12.47
N CYS A 194 -14.40 -14.58 11.83
CA CYS A 194 -15.70 -14.52 12.48
C CYS A 194 -15.76 -15.41 13.71
N ILE A 195 -15.33 -16.67 13.59
CA ILE A 195 -15.34 -17.63 14.72
C ILE A 195 -14.45 -17.14 15.86
N LEU A 196 -13.26 -16.63 15.55
CA LEU A 196 -12.30 -16.18 16.55
C LEU A 196 -12.69 -14.85 17.21
N LEU A 197 -13.42 -13.98 16.52
CA LEU A 197 -13.95 -12.74 17.09
C LEU A 197 -15.25 -12.96 17.86
N CYS A 198 -15.94 -14.08 17.65
CA CYS A 198 -17.03 -14.50 18.52
C CYS A 198 -16.48 -14.80 19.92
N ASN A 199 -17.00 -14.11 20.94
CA ASN A 199 -16.65 -14.26 22.35
C ASN A 199 -15.31 -13.65 22.80
N CYS A 200 -14.69 -12.78 22.01
CA CYS A 200 -13.69 -11.85 22.55
C CYS A 200 -14.43 -10.70 23.24
N GLN A 201 -14.37 -10.65 24.58
CA GLN A 201 -14.85 -9.53 25.40
C GLN A 201 -13.72 -8.54 25.66
#